data_AF-A0A392P7I7-F1
#
_entry.id   AF-A0A392P7I7-F1
#
_cell.length_a   1.000
_cell.length_b   1.000
_cell.length_c   1.000
_cell.angle_alpha   90.00
_cell.angle_beta   90.00
_cell.angle_gamma   90.00
#
_symmetry.space_group_name_H-M   'P 1'
#
loop_
_entity.id
_entity.type
_entity.pdbx_description
1 polymer ?
#
loop_
_entity_poly.entity_id
_entity_poly.type
_entity_poly.pdbx_seq_one_letter_code
_entity_poly.pdbx_strand_id
1 'polypeptide(L)'
;MQRNELHRKVSLYLHSLPSLEDSDFTNLISNNQNDIVLSLDSNQTIEDRFLGATLFWFNQKTEPNRTGAFVLKIRKTDKRRILSSYLRHIHDFSDEVANKGKRDLRLFVNVTGGGYGGDCGGGCGMRWRSVPFNHPAKFETMAMEIDLKKKIKSDLESFLKARQYYRKIGRAWKRSFLLYGPSGTGKSSFVAAMANFLCYDVYDVDLSKIRSDSDLKLLLLET
;
A
#
# COMPACT_ATOMS: atom_id res chain seq x y z
N MET A 1 -17.55 18.65 -1.91
CA MET A 1 -16.33 19.40 -1.54
C MET A 1 -15.16 18.43 -1.50
N GLN A 2 -14.14 18.68 -2.33
CA GLN A 2 -12.95 17.84 -2.49
C GLN A 2 -12.22 17.76 -1.14
N ARG A 3 -12.24 16.60 -0.47
CA ARG A 3 -11.49 16.39 0.77
C ARG A 3 -10.01 16.56 0.45
N ASN A 4 -9.36 17.53 1.07
CA ASN A 4 -7.95 17.86 0.83
C ASN A 4 -7.09 16.61 1.10
N GLU A 5 -6.40 16.10 0.07
CA GLU A 5 -5.65 14.83 0.16
C GLU A 5 -4.54 14.92 1.23
N LEU A 6 -3.92 16.09 1.35
CA LEU A 6 -2.91 16.37 2.37
C LEU A 6 -3.49 16.27 3.79
N HIS A 7 -4.74 16.70 4.00
CA HIS A 7 -5.41 16.56 5.30
C HIS A 7 -5.59 15.08 5.68
N ARG A 8 -5.88 14.20 4.70
CA ARG A 8 -5.97 12.75 4.95
C ARG A 8 -4.60 12.16 5.30
N LYS A 9 -3.55 12.52 4.57
CA LYS A 9 -2.18 12.06 4.82
C LYS A 9 -1.69 12.49 6.21
N VAL A 10 -1.86 13.77 6.55
CA VAL A 10 -1.53 14.31 7.87
C VAL A 10 -2.33 13.62 8.97
N SER A 11 -3.64 13.43 8.80
CA SER A 11 -4.46 12.68 9.76
C SER A 11 -3.90 11.27 10.00
N LEU A 12 -3.60 10.51 8.95
CA LEU A 12 -3.01 9.16 9.07
C LEU A 12 -1.68 9.17 9.81
N TYR A 13 -0.80 10.14 9.52
CA TYR A 13 0.48 10.30 10.20
C TYR A 13 0.29 10.61 11.69
N LEU A 14 -0.57 11.58 12.02
CA LEU A 14 -0.83 11.95 13.42
C LEU A 14 -1.44 10.80 14.22
N HIS A 15 -2.28 9.97 13.61
CA HIS A 15 -2.83 8.76 14.24
C HIS A 15 -1.78 7.68 14.51
N SER A 16 -0.62 7.74 13.86
CA SER A 16 0.47 6.78 14.08
C SER A 16 1.51 7.24 15.10
N LEU A 17 1.43 8.48 15.58
CA LEU A 17 2.39 9.01 16.53
C LEU A 17 2.14 8.41 17.94
N PRO A 18 3.18 7.85 18.61
CA PRO A 18 3.05 7.34 19.98
C PRO A 18 2.53 8.39 20.97
N SER A 19 2.83 9.65 20.72
CA SER A 19 2.39 10.81 21.51
C SER A 19 0.87 11.03 21.51
N LEU A 20 0.12 10.31 20.67
CA LEU A 20 -1.34 10.27 20.72
C LEU A 20 -1.86 9.29 21.77
N GLU A 21 -1.15 8.18 22.01
CA GLU A 21 -1.49 7.18 23.05
C GLU A 21 -1.15 7.70 24.45
N ASP A 22 -0.11 8.54 24.57
CA ASP A 22 0.32 9.19 25.83
C ASP A 22 -0.53 10.42 26.21
N SER A 23 -1.61 10.72 25.50
CA SER A 23 -2.45 11.90 25.76
C SER A 23 -3.60 11.59 26.72
N ASP A 24 -3.86 12.49 27.68
CA ASP A 24 -4.93 12.37 28.70
C ASP A 24 -6.36 12.25 28.13
N PHE A 25 -6.55 12.46 26.82
CA PHE A 25 -7.85 12.45 26.16
C PHE A 25 -7.83 11.60 24.88
N THR A 26 -8.68 10.57 24.84
CA THR A 26 -8.81 9.65 23.71
C THR A 26 -10.23 9.67 23.17
N ASN A 27 -10.46 10.39 22.06
CA ASN A 27 -11.76 10.35 21.39
C ASN A 27 -11.81 9.20 20.39
N LEU A 28 -12.70 8.24 20.60
CA LEU A 28 -12.90 7.09 19.73
C LEU A 28 -13.96 7.40 18.67
N ILE A 29 -13.60 7.34 17.38
CA ILE A 29 -14.58 7.43 16.28
C ILE A 29 -14.65 6.08 15.58
N SER A 30 -15.85 5.49 15.56
CA SER A 30 -16.14 4.32 14.75
C SER A 30 -16.44 4.76 13.31
N ASN A 31 -15.70 4.21 12.34
CA ASN A 31 -16.13 4.25 10.95
C ASN A 31 -17.09 3.08 10.68
N ASN A 32 -17.96 3.19 9.66
CA ASN A 32 -19.00 2.22 9.28
C ASN A 32 -18.52 0.77 9.04
N GLN A 33 -17.22 0.49 9.16
CA GLN A 33 -16.57 -0.82 9.02
C GLN A 33 -16.05 -1.38 10.36
N ASN A 34 -16.58 -0.94 11.52
CA ASN A 34 -16.18 -1.38 12.87
C ASN A 34 -14.71 -1.08 13.28
N ASP A 35 -13.96 -0.33 12.47
CA ASP A 35 -12.65 0.18 12.88
C ASP A 35 -12.85 1.38 13.80
N ILE A 36 -12.40 1.25 15.05
CA ILE A 36 -12.30 2.35 15.99
C ILE A 36 -10.99 3.10 15.71
N VAL A 37 -11.10 4.33 15.23
CA VAL A 37 -9.95 5.19 14.96
C VAL A 37 -9.93 6.28 16.04
N LEU A 38 -8.77 6.46 16.66
CA LEU A 38 -8.54 7.58 17.58
C LEU A 38 -8.72 8.88 16.79
N SER A 39 -9.41 9.87 17.33
CA SER A 39 -9.64 11.15 16.67
C SER A 39 -9.09 12.27 17.53
N LEU A 40 -8.46 13.24 16.88
CA LEU A 40 -7.91 14.42 17.55
C LEU A 40 -9.02 15.38 17.91
N ASP A 41 -9.20 15.65 19.21
CA ASP A 41 -10.12 16.69 19.64
C ASP A 41 -9.64 18.09 19.23
N SER A 42 -10.58 19.01 19.14
CA SER A 42 -10.43 20.44 18.88
C SER A 42 -9.38 21.12 19.78
N ASN A 43 -9.13 20.58 20.97
CA ASN A 43 -8.25 21.18 21.99
C ASN A 43 -6.99 20.34 22.27
N GLN A 44 -6.77 19.26 21.53
CA GLN A 44 -5.63 18.37 21.76
C GLN A 44 -4.39 18.88 21.00
N THR A 45 -3.26 18.93 21.69
CA THR A 45 -1.97 19.26 21.09
C THR A 45 -1.10 18.01 21.08
N ILE A 46 -0.68 17.55 19.90
CA ILE A 46 0.32 16.47 19.76
C ILE A 46 1.70 17.11 19.65
N GLU A 47 2.62 16.67 20.51
CA GLU A 47 4.06 16.93 20.35
C GLU A 47 4.67 15.90 19.39
N ASP A 48 5.47 16.38 18.45
CA ASP A 48 6.31 15.54 17.59
C ASP A 48 7.75 16.05 17.59
N ARG A 49 8.72 15.15 17.40
CA ARG A 49 10.15 15.46 17.39
C ARG A 49 10.77 15.02 16.07
N PHE A 50 11.18 16.00 15.27
CA PHE A 50 11.79 15.75 13.96
C PHE A 50 13.09 16.52 13.79
N LEU A 51 14.19 15.82 13.48
CA LEU A 51 15.53 16.39 13.25
C LEU A 51 16.00 17.35 14.36
N GLY A 52 15.69 17.02 15.62
CA GLY A 52 16.05 17.80 16.81
C GLY A 52 15.15 19.01 17.08
N ALA A 53 14.10 19.23 16.29
CA ALA A 53 13.11 20.28 16.51
C ALA A 53 11.81 19.69 17.08
N THR A 54 11.21 20.40 18.03
CA THR A 54 9.88 20.10 18.57
C THR A 54 8.81 20.79 17.74
N LEU A 55 7.83 20.01 17.26
CA LEU A 55 6.68 20.46 16.51
C LEU A 55 5.41 20.20 17.32
N PHE A 56 4.44 21.10 17.20
CA PHE A 56 3.15 20.94 17.85
C PHE A 56 2.02 20.97 16.82
N TRP A 57 1.20 19.94 16.83
CA TRP A 57 0.01 19.84 15.98
C TRP A 57 -1.25 20.03 16.82
N PHE A 58 -2.21 20.81 16.31
CA PHE A 58 -3.55 20.92 16.90
C PHE A 58 -4.62 21.00 15.81
N ASN A 59 -5.83 20.59 16.15
CA ASN A 59 -6.97 20.57 15.23
C ASN A 59 -7.88 21.78 15.46
N GLN A 60 -7.86 22.75 14.55
CA GLN A 60 -8.72 23.94 14.64
C GLN A 60 -10.01 23.72 13.84
N LYS A 61 -11.15 23.66 14.52
CA LYS A 61 -12.47 23.66 13.87
C LYS A 61 -12.85 25.09 13.50
N THR A 62 -13.07 25.36 12.20
CA THR A 62 -13.51 26.68 11.74
C THR A 62 -15.05 26.67 11.60
N GLU A 63 -15.75 27.39 12.47
CA GLU A 63 -17.18 27.70 12.29
C GLU A 63 -17.30 28.72 11.14
N PRO A 64 -18.21 28.54 10.14
CA PRO A 64 -19.48 27.83 10.18
C PRO A 64 -19.53 26.48 9.42
N ASN A 65 -18.40 25.96 8.93
CA ASN A 65 -18.38 24.85 7.95
C ASN A 65 -17.88 23.49 8.48
N ARG A 66 -17.76 23.30 9.80
CA ARG A 66 -17.30 22.06 10.48
C ARG A 66 -16.07 21.39 9.83
N THR A 67 -15.26 22.16 9.10
CA THR A 67 -14.07 21.66 8.44
C THR A 67 -12.92 21.86 9.43
N GLY A 68 -12.49 20.77 10.06
CA GLY A 68 -11.28 20.78 10.87
C GLY A 68 -10.08 21.09 9.98
N ALA A 69 -9.22 22.00 10.44
CA ALA A 69 -7.93 22.29 9.82
C ALA A 69 -6.82 21.91 10.79
N PHE A 70 -5.87 21.07 10.36
CA PHE A 70 -4.68 20.80 11.14
C PHE A 70 -3.73 21.99 11.07
N VAL A 71 -3.36 22.52 12.23
CA VAL A 71 -2.43 23.64 12.36
C VAL A 71 -1.13 23.13 12.96
N LEU A 72 -0.04 23.39 12.26
CA LEU A 72 1.33 23.05 12.67
C LEU A 72 2.03 24.28 13.25
N LYS A 73 2.37 24.22 14.53
CA LYS A 73 3.14 25.23 15.24
C LYS A 73 4.61 24.80 15.31
N ILE A 74 5.47 25.61 14.68
CA ILE A 74 6.93 25.42 14.63
C ILE A 74 7.60 26.72 15.07
N ARG A 75 8.75 26.59 15.75
CA ARG A 75 9.65 27.73 16.00
C ARG A 75 10.10 28.37 14.68
N LYS A 76 10.14 29.71 14.62
CA LYS A 76 10.48 30.46 13.39
C LYS A 76 11.88 30.13 12.85
N THR A 77 12.83 29.85 13.73
CA THR A 77 14.22 29.46 13.43
C THR A 77 14.28 28.14 12.65
N ASP A 78 13.50 27.16 13.07
CA ASP A 78 13.53 25.82 12.50
C ASP A 78 12.62 25.68 11.27
N LYS A 79 11.57 26.51 11.17
CA LYS A 79 10.57 26.47 10.08
C LYS A 79 11.19 26.47 8.68
N ARG A 80 12.23 27.26 8.42
CA ARG A 80 12.87 27.32 7.09
C ARG A 80 13.68 26.07 6.76
N ARG A 81 14.21 25.38 7.77
CA ARG A 81 15.09 24.21 7.60
C ARG A 81 14.32 22.90 7.55
N ILE A 82 13.32 22.73 8.43
CA ILE A 82 12.68 21.43 8.66
C ILE A 82 11.37 21.25 7.90
N LEU A 83 10.64 22.32 7.58
CA LEU A 83 9.26 22.22 7.09
C LEU A 83 9.13 21.39 5.82
N SER A 84 9.98 21.65 4.82
CA SER A 84 9.96 20.92 3.54
C SER A 84 10.34 19.45 3.72
N SER A 85 11.34 19.17 4.55
CA SER A 85 11.78 17.80 4.84
C SER A 85 10.74 17.03 5.64
N TYR A 86 10.06 17.69 6.58
CA TYR A 86 9.03 17.10 7.42
C TYR A 86 7.74 16.80 6.64
N LEU A 87 7.30 17.72 5.78
CA LEU A 87 6.16 17.46 4.89
C LEU A 87 6.45 16.30 3.93
N ARG A 88 7.68 16.19 3.41
CA ARG A 88 8.09 15.04 2.60
C ARG A 88 8.06 13.75 3.41
N HIS A 89 8.57 13.76 4.64
CA HIS A 89 8.51 12.61 5.54
C HIS A 89 7.07 12.16 5.82
N ILE A 90 6.14 13.08 6.11
CA ILE A 90 4.72 12.78 6.28
C ILE A 90 4.16 12.15 5.00
N HIS A 91 4.53 12.66 3.84
CA HIS A 91 4.06 12.13 2.56
C HIS A 91 4.58 10.70 2.32
N ASP A 92 5.88 10.47 2.51
CA ASP A 92 6.51 9.15 2.36
C ASP A 92 5.91 8.14 3.35
N PHE A 93 5.71 8.55 4.61
CA PHE A 93 5.07 7.73 5.64
C PHE A 93 3.61 7.43 5.29
N SER A 94 2.85 8.43 4.84
CA SER A 94 1.44 8.25 4.50
C SER A 94 1.29 7.35 3.27
N ASP A 95 2.18 7.45 2.30
CA ASP A 95 2.20 6.55 1.16
C ASP A 95 2.60 5.14 1.60
N GLU A 96 3.58 5.00 2.50
CA GLU A 96 3.96 3.71 3.08
C GLU A 96 2.79 3.06 3.86
N VAL A 97 2.10 3.83 4.70
CA VAL A 97 0.96 3.35 5.50
C VAL A 97 -0.27 3.11 4.62
N ALA A 98 -0.53 3.94 3.61
CA ALA A 98 -1.60 3.68 2.64
C ALA A 98 -1.33 2.41 1.84
N ASN A 99 -0.08 2.17 1.46
CA ASN A 99 0.34 0.97 0.75
C ASN A 99 0.27 -0.28 1.64
N LYS A 100 0.62 -0.17 2.92
CA LYS A 100 0.58 -1.27 3.89
C LYS A 100 -0.81 -1.56 4.44
N GLY A 101 -1.66 -0.54 4.57
CA GLY A 101 -2.88 -0.60 5.37
C GLY A 101 -4.18 -0.87 4.63
N LYS A 102 -4.28 -0.60 3.32
CA LYS A 102 -5.60 -0.56 2.65
C LYS A 102 -5.59 -0.80 1.14
N ARG A 103 -4.66 -1.59 0.61
CA ARG A 103 -4.85 -2.17 -0.73
C ARG A 103 -5.53 -3.51 -0.60
N ASP A 104 -6.82 -3.56 -0.93
CA ASP A 104 -7.49 -4.79 -1.27
C ASP A 104 -6.78 -5.35 -2.50
N LEU A 105 -5.89 -6.31 -2.27
CA LEU A 105 -5.18 -6.98 -3.35
C LEU A 105 -6.20 -7.59 -4.30
N ARG A 106 -5.88 -7.63 -5.59
CA ARG A 106 -6.73 -8.25 -6.60
C ARG A 106 -6.02 -9.44 -7.21
N LEU A 107 -6.82 -10.47 -7.49
CA LEU A 107 -6.45 -11.60 -8.31
C LEU A 107 -7.02 -11.37 -9.70
N PHE A 108 -6.14 -11.26 -10.69
CA PHE A 108 -6.47 -11.14 -12.08
C PHE A 108 -6.31 -12.50 -12.74
N VAL A 109 -7.35 -12.95 -13.44
CA VAL A 109 -7.32 -14.19 -14.22
C VAL A 109 -7.60 -13.84 -15.67
N ASN A 110 -6.80 -14.40 -16.59
CA ASN A 110 -7.04 -14.23 -18.01
C ASN A 110 -8.29 -15.02 -18.44
N VAL A 111 -9.17 -14.35 -19.18
CA VAL A 111 -10.39 -14.94 -19.74
C VAL A 111 -10.16 -15.14 -21.23
N THR A 112 -10.72 -16.20 -21.80
CA THR A 112 -10.78 -16.37 -23.24
C THR A 112 -11.50 -15.17 -23.84
N GLY A 113 -10.82 -14.41 -24.70
CA GLY A 113 -11.45 -13.34 -25.47
C GLY A 113 -12.67 -13.93 -26.19
N GLY A 114 -13.86 -13.53 -25.75
CA GLY A 114 -15.11 -13.93 -26.36
C GLY A 114 -15.02 -13.63 -27.85
N GLY A 115 -15.34 -14.62 -28.68
CA GLY A 115 -15.39 -14.45 -30.12
C GLY A 115 -16.31 -13.29 -30.50
N TYR A 116 -16.04 -12.71 -31.67
CA TYR A 116 -16.96 -11.87 -32.41
C TYR A 116 -18.42 -12.29 -32.21
N GLY A 117 -19.25 -11.41 -31.63
CA GLY A 117 -20.70 -11.61 -31.52
C GLY A 117 -21.27 -11.19 -30.17
N GLY A 118 -21.54 -9.89 -29.99
CA GLY A 118 -22.24 -9.38 -28.83
C GLY A 118 -22.12 -7.86 -28.71
N ASP A 119 -23.11 -7.18 -29.24
CA ASP A 119 -23.34 -5.74 -29.23
C ASP A 119 -23.18 -5.12 -27.82
N CYS A 120 -21.99 -4.57 -27.55
CA CYS A 120 -21.72 -3.69 -26.42
C CYS A 120 -20.88 -2.52 -26.94
N GLY A 121 -21.54 -1.42 -27.29
CA GLY A 121 -20.89 -0.18 -27.68
C GLY A 121 -19.94 0.33 -26.60
N GLY A 122 -18.65 0.41 -26.93
CA GLY A 122 -17.66 1.22 -26.21
C GLY A 122 -16.96 0.55 -25.03
N GLY A 123 -15.99 -0.31 -25.29
CA GLY A 123 -14.99 -0.71 -24.30
C GLY A 123 -14.13 -1.89 -24.77
N CYS A 124 -12.82 -1.70 -24.85
CA CYS A 124 -11.86 -2.75 -25.17
C CYS A 124 -12.17 -4.03 -24.37
N GLY A 125 -12.33 -5.16 -25.08
CA GLY A 125 -12.67 -6.45 -24.46
C GLY A 125 -11.68 -6.79 -23.34
N MET A 126 -12.12 -6.64 -22.10
CA MET A 126 -11.28 -6.77 -20.91
C MET A 126 -10.78 -8.22 -20.81
N ARG A 127 -9.50 -8.47 -21.15
CA ARG A 127 -8.89 -9.80 -21.14
C ARG A 127 -8.62 -10.33 -19.73
N TRP A 128 -8.61 -9.43 -18.76
CA TRP A 128 -8.40 -9.70 -17.34
C TRP A 128 -9.70 -9.58 -16.55
N ARG A 129 -10.06 -10.62 -15.80
CA ARG A 129 -11.12 -10.55 -14.79
C ARG A 129 -10.48 -10.41 -13.42
N SER A 130 -10.88 -9.38 -12.66
CA SER A 130 -10.38 -9.15 -11.31
C SER A 130 -11.35 -9.64 -10.25
N VAL A 131 -10.86 -10.32 -9.22
CA VAL A 131 -11.60 -10.63 -7.98
C VAL A 131 -10.80 -10.14 -6.76
N PRO A 132 -11.45 -9.81 -5.64
CA PRO A 132 -10.73 -9.51 -4.40
C PRO A 132 -9.85 -10.69 -3.97
N PHE A 133 -8.60 -10.40 -3.61
CA PHE A 133 -7.61 -11.37 -3.17
C PHE A 133 -7.41 -11.28 -1.66
N ASN A 134 -8.20 -12.06 -0.92
CA ASN A 134 -8.14 -12.14 0.54
C ASN A 134 -7.61 -13.51 0.95
N HIS A 135 -6.31 -13.76 0.74
CA HIS A 135 -5.68 -15.02 1.10
C HIS A 135 -5.01 -14.94 2.49
N PRO A 136 -5.28 -15.87 3.43
CA PRO A 136 -4.78 -15.78 4.81
C PRO A 136 -3.29 -16.09 4.97
N ALA A 137 -2.66 -16.70 3.96
CA ALA A 137 -1.25 -17.09 4.03
C ALA A 137 -0.33 -15.89 4.19
N LYS A 138 0.52 -15.94 5.21
CA LYS A 138 1.66 -15.05 5.40
C LYS A 138 2.94 -15.88 5.50
N PHE A 139 4.10 -15.24 5.41
CA PHE A 139 5.35 -15.98 5.60
C PHE A 139 5.46 -16.57 7.00
N GLU A 140 4.82 -15.97 8.01
CA GLU A 140 4.81 -16.45 9.39
C GLU A 140 4.03 -17.77 9.50
N THR A 141 2.89 -17.88 8.82
CA THR A 141 1.99 -19.06 8.89
C THR A 141 2.47 -20.22 8.01
N MET A 142 3.45 -20.00 7.14
CA MET A 142 3.92 -21.02 6.20
C MET A 142 4.94 -21.96 6.83
N ALA A 143 4.70 -23.27 6.71
CA ALA A 143 5.65 -24.30 7.12
C ALA A 143 6.78 -24.42 6.08
N MET A 144 7.95 -23.89 6.42
CA MET A 144 9.17 -23.97 5.61
C MET A 144 10.38 -23.79 6.52
N GLU A 145 11.54 -24.22 6.03
CA GLU A 145 12.82 -24.07 6.73
C GLU A 145 13.10 -22.58 7.02
N ILE A 146 13.59 -22.30 8.25
CA ILE A 146 13.64 -20.96 8.82
C ILE A 146 14.67 -20.09 8.07
N ASP A 147 15.81 -20.66 7.73
CA ASP A 147 16.88 -19.94 7.05
C ASP A 147 16.51 -19.64 5.60
N LEU A 148 15.85 -20.57 4.91
CA LEU A 148 15.27 -20.35 3.59
C LEU A 148 14.21 -19.24 3.61
N LYS A 149 13.33 -19.24 4.62
CA LYS A 149 12.31 -18.19 4.81
C LYS A 149 12.97 -16.81 4.96
N LYS A 150 13.99 -16.70 5.82
CA LYS A 150 14.75 -15.46 6.04
C LYS A 150 15.45 -15.00 4.76
N LYS A 151 16.09 -15.93 4.05
CA LYS A 151 16.79 -15.65 2.79
C LYS A 151 15.83 -15.08 1.73
N ILE A 152 14.66 -15.69 1.59
CA ILE A 152 13.63 -15.22 0.63
C ILE A 152 13.10 -13.84 1.04
N LYS A 153 12.76 -13.62 2.32
CA LYS A 153 12.33 -12.29 2.79
C LYS A 153 13.38 -11.21 2.51
N SER A 154 14.64 -11.49 2.84
CA SER A 154 15.75 -10.55 2.62
C SER A 154 15.97 -10.25 1.14
N ASP A 155 15.83 -11.26 0.27
CA ASP A 155 15.90 -11.09 -1.18
C ASP A 155 14.79 -10.18 -1.71
N LEU A 156 13.55 -10.37 -1.24
CA LEU A 156 12.40 -9.55 -1.60
C LEU A 156 12.55 -8.10 -1.14
N GLU A 157 13.00 -7.86 0.09
CA GLU A 157 13.29 -6.51 0.60
C GLU A 157 14.40 -5.82 -0.20
N SER A 158 15.44 -6.57 -0.56
CA SER A 158 16.54 -6.07 -1.39
C SER A 158 16.03 -5.71 -2.79
N PHE A 159 15.17 -6.55 -3.37
CA PHE A 159 14.54 -6.30 -4.66
C PHE A 159 13.71 -5.01 -4.67
N LEU A 160 12.92 -4.74 -3.61
CA LEU A 160 12.14 -3.51 -3.46
C LEU A 160 13.03 -2.25 -3.47
N LYS A 161 14.17 -2.30 -2.76
CA LYS A 161 15.13 -1.17 -2.67
C LYS A 161 15.97 -1.01 -3.95
N ALA A 162 16.14 -2.09 -4.72
CA ALA A 162 17.02 -2.11 -5.88
C ALA A 162 16.48 -1.39 -7.13
N ARG A 163 15.26 -0.83 -7.13
CA ARG A 163 14.67 -0.15 -8.29
C ARG A 163 15.60 0.91 -8.91
N GLN A 164 16.25 1.73 -8.08
CA GLN A 164 17.19 2.75 -8.57
C GLN A 164 18.49 2.13 -9.11
N TYR A 165 18.97 1.05 -8.49
CA TYR A 165 20.15 0.33 -8.93
C TYR A 165 19.96 -0.28 -10.33
N TYR A 166 18.85 -0.99 -10.57
CA TYR A 166 18.51 -1.57 -11.87
C TYR A 166 18.41 -0.51 -12.97
N ARG A 167 17.83 0.66 -12.66
CA ARG A 167 17.77 1.80 -13.58
C ARG A 167 19.17 2.32 -13.96
N LYS A 168 20.08 2.47 -12.98
CA LYS A 168 21.44 2.96 -13.23
C LYS A 168 22.25 2.04 -14.15
N ILE A 169 22.08 0.73 -14.00
CA ILE A 169 22.80 -0.27 -14.82
C ILE A 169 22.07 -0.62 -16.12
N GLY A 170 20.92 0.01 -16.42
CA GLY A 170 20.15 -0.23 -17.64
C GLY A 170 19.49 -1.61 -17.73
N ARG A 171 19.28 -2.32 -16.61
CA ARG A 171 18.67 -3.65 -16.59
C ARG A 171 17.20 -3.59 -16.21
N ALA A 172 16.40 -4.49 -16.78
CA ALA A 172 14.99 -4.63 -16.42
C ALA A 172 14.86 -5.04 -14.94
N TRP A 173 14.08 -4.28 -14.18
CA TRP A 173 13.79 -4.56 -12.77
C TRP A 173 12.78 -5.72 -12.68
N LYS A 174 13.29 -6.96 -12.70
CA LYS A 174 12.50 -8.19 -12.69
C LYS A 174 13.12 -9.21 -11.74
N ARG A 175 12.28 -9.98 -11.06
CA ARG A 175 12.67 -11.10 -10.20
C ARG A 175 11.74 -12.29 -10.48
N SER A 176 12.33 -13.47 -10.67
CA SER A 176 11.59 -14.70 -10.98
C SER A 176 11.92 -15.80 -9.97
N PHE A 177 10.91 -16.55 -9.54
CA PHE A 177 11.04 -17.71 -8.67
C PHE A 177 10.53 -18.96 -9.39
N LEU A 178 11.23 -20.07 -9.21
CA LEU A 178 10.77 -21.39 -9.67
C LEU A 178 10.47 -22.25 -8.44
N LEU A 179 9.19 -22.59 -8.26
CA LEU A 179 8.72 -23.43 -7.16
C LEU A 179 8.38 -24.81 -7.70
N TYR A 180 9.07 -25.85 -7.24
CA TYR A 180 8.87 -27.22 -7.68
C TYR A 180 8.70 -28.16 -6.48
N GLY A 181 8.01 -29.29 -6.70
CA GLY A 181 7.74 -30.29 -5.68
C GLY A 181 6.33 -30.90 -5.81
N PRO A 182 6.02 -31.96 -5.03
CA PRO A 182 4.75 -32.67 -5.06
C PRO A 182 3.52 -31.75 -4.93
N SER A 183 2.35 -32.17 -5.43
CA SER A 183 1.10 -31.44 -5.21
C SER A 183 0.79 -31.31 -3.70
N GLY A 184 0.10 -30.25 -3.30
CA GLY A 184 -0.24 -30.02 -1.89
C GLY A 184 0.88 -29.45 -0.99
N THR A 185 2.10 -29.26 -1.49
CA THR A 185 3.24 -28.69 -0.72
C THR A 185 3.18 -27.16 -0.49
N GLY A 186 2.03 -26.53 -0.72
CA GLY A 186 1.85 -25.10 -0.42
C GLY A 186 2.50 -24.12 -1.40
N LYS A 187 2.86 -24.53 -2.63
CA LYS A 187 3.43 -23.64 -3.66
C LYS A 187 2.55 -22.42 -3.96
N SER A 188 1.24 -22.62 -4.16
CA SER A 188 0.30 -21.51 -4.38
C SER A 188 0.14 -20.65 -3.12
N SER A 189 0.14 -21.27 -1.94
CA SER A 189 0.15 -20.55 -0.65
C SER A 189 1.41 -19.70 -0.47
N PHE A 190 2.54 -20.12 -1.04
CA PHE A 190 3.77 -19.33 -1.08
C PHE A 190 3.63 -18.08 -1.93
N VAL A 191 3.05 -18.19 -3.12
CA VAL A 191 2.75 -17.03 -3.98
C VAL A 191 1.83 -16.05 -3.24
N ALA A 192 0.81 -16.56 -2.54
CA ALA A 192 -0.09 -15.73 -1.75
C ALA A 192 0.62 -15.01 -0.59
N ALA A 193 1.48 -15.70 0.15
CA ALA A 193 2.28 -15.08 1.21
C ALA A 193 3.23 -13.99 0.67
N MET A 194 3.80 -14.21 -0.52
CA MET A 194 4.66 -13.23 -1.19
C MET A 194 3.86 -12.01 -1.65
N ALA A 195 2.68 -12.20 -2.23
CA ALA A 195 1.78 -11.12 -2.63
C ALA A 195 1.36 -10.25 -1.43
N ASN A 196 0.99 -10.90 -0.32
CA ASN A 196 0.66 -10.21 0.94
C ASN A 196 1.85 -9.46 1.53
N PHE A 197 3.06 -10.01 1.46
CA PHE A 197 4.28 -9.37 1.96
C PHE A 197 4.70 -8.15 1.11
N LEU A 198 4.55 -8.22 -0.21
CA LEU A 198 4.89 -7.14 -1.13
C LEU A 198 3.76 -6.12 -1.32
N CYS A 199 2.54 -6.45 -0.88
CA CYS A 199 1.31 -5.74 -1.19
C CYS A 199 1.08 -5.59 -2.70
N TYR A 200 1.30 -6.67 -3.46
CA TYR A 200 1.18 -6.72 -4.93
C TYR A 200 -0.03 -7.54 -5.35
N ASP A 201 -0.69 -7.10 -6.42
CA ASP A 201 -1.75 -7.85 -7.08
C ASP A 201 -1.19 -9.13 -7.71
N VAL A 202 -2.03 -10.17 -7.77
CA VAL A 202 -1.65 -11.47 -8.33
C VAL A 202 -2.28 -11.62 -9.71
N TYR A 203 -1.47 -11.93 -10.72
CA TYR A 203 -1.93 -12.25 -12.07
C TYR A 203 -1.74 -13.75 -12.29
N ASP A 204 -2.84 -14.49 -12.32
CA ASP A 204 -2.88 -15.91 -12.65
C ASP A 204 -3.10 -16.07 -14.16
N VAL A 205 -2.09 -16.61 -14.83
CA VAL A 205 -2.05 -16.77 -16.28
C VAL A 205 -2.27 -18.24 -16.61
N ASP A 206 -3.45 -18.53 -17.12
CA ASP A 206 -3.80 -19.81 -17.69
C ASP A 206 -3.40 -19.85 -19.17
N LEU A 207 -2.28 -20.50 -19.47
CA LEU A 207 -1.74 -20.63 -20.81
C LEU A 207 -2.68 -21.41 -21.77
N SER A 208 -3.56 -22.26 -21.25
CA SER A 208 -4.51 -23.03 -22.08
C SER A 208 -5.54 -22.14 -22.80
N LYS A 209 -5.78 -20.94 -22.25
CA LYS A 209 -6.71 -19.95 -22.81
C LYS A 209 -6.07 -19.03 -23.86
N ILE A 210 -4.75 -19.14 -24.04
CA ILE A 210 -3.98 -18.28 -24.95
C ILE A 210 -3.82 -18.99 -26.28
N ARG A 211 -4.15 -18.30 -27.37
CA ARG A 211 -4.18 -18.90 -28.72
C ARG A 211 -2.85 -18.82 -29.47
N SER A 212 -2.01 -17.82 -29.17
CA SER A 212 -0.74 -17.61 -29.86
C SER A 212 0.27 -16.82 -29.01
N ASP A 213 1.55 -16.88 -29.40
CA ASP A 213 2.61 -16.12 -28.75
C ASP A 213 2.40 -14.61 -28.83
N SER A 214 1.81 -14.13 -29.93
CA SER A 214 1.43 -12.72 -30.09
C SER A 214 0.34 -12.32 -29.09
N ASP A 215 -0.61 -13.22 -28.84
CA ASP A 215 -1.70 -13.02 -27.87
C ASP A 215 -1.16 -12.96 -26.43
N LEU A 216 -0.19 -13.82 -26.09
CA LEU A 216 0.53 -13.76 -24.80
C LEU A 216 1.26 -12.42 -24.63
N LYS A 217 1.97 -11.96 -25.66
CA LYS A 217 2.71 -10.68 -25.60
C LYS A 217 1.77 -9.51 -25.36
N LEU A 218 0.64 -9.48 -26.06
CA LEU A 218 -0.38 -8.44 -25.87
C LEU A 218 -0.98 -8.50 -24.46
N LEU A 219 -1.30 -9.70 -23.96
CA LEU A 219 -1.83 -9.89 -22.61
C LEU A 219 -0.87 -9.36 -21.53
N LEU A 220 0.44 -9.57 -21.70
CA LEU A 220 1.48 -9.09 -20.79
C LEU A 220 1.79 -7.58 -20.90
N LEU A 221 1.32 -6.92 -21.96
CA LEU A 221 1.43 -5.45 -22.10
C LEU A 221 0.25 -4.72 -21.46
N GLU A 222 -0.87 -5.42 -21.23
CA GLU A 222 -2.08 -4.87 -20.60
C GLU A 222 -2.04 -4.88 -19.05
N THR A 223 -0.95 -5.36 -18.45
CA THR A 223 -0.72 -5.41 -16.99
C THR A 223 0.08 -4.23 -16.47
#